data_AF-A0A3D1PE22-F1
#
_entry.id   AF-A0A3D1PE22-F1
#
_cell.length_a   1.000
_cell.length_b   1.000
_cell.length_c   1.000
_cell.angle_alpha   90.00
_cell.angle_beta   90.00
_cell.angle_gamma   90.00
#
_symmetry.space_group_name_H-M   'P 1'
#
loop_
_entity.id
_entity.type
_entity.pdbx_description
1 polymer ?
#
loop_
_entity_poly.entity_id
_entity_poly.type
_entity_poly.pdbx_seq_one_letter_code
_entity_poly.pdbx_strand_id
1 'polypeptide(L)' 'MGLSQEQLQEFFNATDNDQDGKVDLAEFSGSRLRPLLDGLTNGKLFQKFESSDSISFEELKQLVQEAGYLG' A
#
# COMPACT_ATOMS: atom_id res chain seq x y z
N MET A 1 14.49 11.74 1.70
CA MET A 1 13.14 12.22 1.99
C MET A 1 12.29 10.99 2.14
N GLY A 2 11.90 10.64 3.37
CA GLY A 2 10.97 9.55 3.62
C GLY A 2 9.53 10.07 3.60
N LEU A 3 8.59 9.18 3.33
CA LEU A 3 7.17 9.40 3.57
C LEU A 3 6.86 9.30 5.06
N SER A 4 6.01 10.19 5.54
CA SER A 4 5.46 10.09 6.89
C SER A 4 4.33 9.04 6.94
N GLN A 5 4.09 8.48 8.13
CA GLN A 5 2.99 7.53 8.35
C GLN A 5 1.63 8.11 7.93
N GLU A 6 1.39 9.40 8.19
CA GLU A 6 0.15 10.09 7.81
C GLU A 6 -0.04 10.11 6.28
N GLN A 7 1.01 10.40 5.53
CA GLN A 7 0.95 10.41 4.06
C GLN A 7 0.70 9.01 3.49
N LEU A 8 1.32 7.98 4.09
CA LEU A 8 1.04 6.60 3.70
C LEU A 8 -0.42 6.23 3.99
N GLN A 9 -0.97 6.70 5.11
CA GLN A 9 -2.36 6.48 5.48
C GLN A 9 -3.32 7.19 4.52
N GLU A 10 -3.00 8.40 4.07
CA GLU A 10 -3.76 9.08 3.03
C GLU A 10 -3.75 8.30 1.70
N PHE A 11 -2.61 7.76 1.29
CA PHE A 11 -2.53 6.95 0.07
C PHE A 11 -3.29 5.63 0.18
N PHE A 12 -3.25 5.02 1.36
CA PHE A 12 -4.02 3.82 1.65
C PHE A 12 -5.52 4.12 1.57
N ASN A 13 -6.00 5.13 2.30
CA ASN A 13 -7.41 5.53 2.31
C ASN A 13 -7.91 5.99 0.94
N ALA A 14 -7.04 6.56 0.10
CA ALA A 14 -7.39 6.93 -1.27
C ALA A 14 -7.47 5.72 -2.22
N THR A 15 -6.93 4.57 -1.82
CA THR A 15 -6.97 3.32 -2.57
C THR A 15 -8.09 2.40 -2.07
N ASP A 16 -8.32 2.35 -0.75
CA ASP A 16 -9.44 1.69 -0.07
C ASP A 16 -10.75 2.44 -0.38
N ASN A 17 -11.39 2.06 -1.48
CA ASN A 17 -12.61 2.70 -1.96
C ASN A 17 -13.84 2.24 -1.16
N ASP A 18 -13.83 0.99 -0.70
CA ASP A 18 -14.92 0.43 0.12
C ASP A 18 -14.80 0.82 1.60
N GLN A 19 -13.65 1.37 2.00
CA GLN A 19 -13.34 1.79 3.37
C GLN A 19 -13.41 0.64 4.38
N ASP A 20 -13.08 -0.59 3.94
CA ASP A 20 -13.04 -1.78 4.81
C ASP A 20 -11.75 -1.83 5.66
N GLY A 21 -10.84 -0.86 5.47
CA GLY A 21 -9.56 -0.81 6.17
C GLY A 21 -8.52 -1.76 5.57
N LYS A 22 -8.79 -2.26 4.36
CA LYS A 22 -7.95 -3.15 3.56
C LYS A 22 -7.96 -2.67 2.12
N VAL A 23 -6.90 -2.99 1.40
CA VAL A 23 -6.86 -2.79 -0.05
C VAL A 23 -6.82 -4.16 -0.69
N ASP A 24 -7.83 -4.48 -1.48
CA ASP A 24 -7.86 -5.70 -2.29
C ASP A 24 -7.21 -5.48 -3.66
N LEU A 25 -6.91 -6.58 -4.37
CA LEU A 25 -6.26 -6.52 -5.69
C LEU A 25 -7.07 -5.68 -6.71
N ALA A 26 -8.40 -5.72 -6.61
CA ALA A 26 -9.29 -4.94 -7.47
C ALA A 26 -9.16 -3.43 -7.22
N GLU A 27 -9.19 -3.02 -5.96
CA GLU A 27 -8.98 -1.64 -5.54
C GLU A 27 -7.59 -1.15 -5.89
N PHE A 28 -6.58 -2.00 -5.66
CA PHE A 28 -5.21 -1.66 -5.98
C PHE A 28 -5.00 -1.49 -7.49
N SER A 29 -5.55 -2.39 -8.31
CA SER A 29 -5.41 -2.32 -9.77
C SER A 29 -6.21 -1.16 -10.39
N GLY A 30 -7.33 -0.78 -9.78
CA GLY A 30 -8.12 0.39 -10.17
C GLY A 30 -7.54 1.72 -9.65
N SER A 31 -6.68 1.68 -8.64
CA SER A 31 -6.16 2.88 -7.99
C SER A 31 -5.12 3.62 -8.83
N ARG A 32 -5.32 4.93 -8.91
CA ARG A 32 -4.36 5.88 -9.50
C ARG A 32 -3.01 5.88 -8.76
N LEU A 33 -3.01 5.43 -7.51
CA LEU A 33 -1.83 5.38 -6.64
C LEU A 33 -1.05 4.08 -6.79
N ARG A 34 -1.47 3.15 -7.65
CA ARG A 34 -0.74 1.90 -7.89
C ARG A 34 0.76 2.09 -8.15
N PRO A 35 1.21 2.86 -9.15
CA PRO A 35 2.64 3.01 -9.43
C PRO A 35 3.40 3.66 -8.25
N LEU A 36 2.73 4.49 -7.46
CA LEU A 36 3.30 5.09 -6.26
C LEU A 36 3.50 4.04 -5.17
N LEU A 37 2.43 3.37 -4.73
CA LEU A 37 2.45 2.35 -3.68
C LEU A 37 3.37 1.17 -4.02
N ASP A 38 3.41 0.77 -5.30
CA ASP A 38 4.32 -0.27 -5.77
C ASP A 38 5.78 0.18 -5.69
N GLY A 39 6.08 1.41 -6.10
CA GLY A 39 7.42 2.00 -5.96
C GLY A 39 7.87 2.13 -4.50
N LEU A 40 6.95 2.48 -3.60
CA LEU A 40 7.23 2.60 -2.16
C LEU A 40 7.54 1.27 -1.47
N THR A 41 7.09 0.16 -2.05
CA THR A 41 7.34 -1.18 -1.54
C THR A 41 8.34 -1.95 -2.39
N ASN A 42 9.00 -1.29 -3.36
CA ASN A 42 9.91 -1.91 -4.33
C ASN A 42 9.30 -3.12 -5.05
N GLY A 43 8.00 -3.09 -5.36
CA GLY A 43 7.29 -4.18 -6.02
C GLY A 43 6.87 -5.33 -5.10
N LYS A 44 7.13 -5.25 -3.78
CA LYS A 44 6.68 -6.28 -2.82
C LYS A 44 5.16 -6.34 -2.69
N LEU A 45 4.44 -5.26 -2.99
CA LEU A 45 2.97 -5.26 -2.92
C LEU A 45 2.35 -6.31 -3.84
N PHE A 46 2.80 -6.42 -5.10
CA PHE A 46 2.31 -7.46 -6.02
C PHE A 46 2.52 -8.88 -5.47
N GLN A 47 3.71 -9.17 -4.93
CA GLN A 47 4.01 -10.49 -4.36
C GLN A 47 3.10 -10.81 -3.15
N LYS A 48 2.78 -9.80 -2.35
CA LYS A 48 1.85 -9.95 -1.24
C LYS A 48 0.45 -10.30 -1.75
N PHE A 49 0.01 -9.66 -2.82
CA PHE A 49 -1.25 -9.96 -3.48
C PHE A 49 -1.30 -11.33 -4.16
N GLU A 50 -0.17 -11.92 -4.52
CA GLU A 50 -0.12 -13.32 -4.99
C GLU A 50 -0.36 -14.32 -3.85
N SER A 51 -0.05 -13.95 -2.61
CA SER A 51 -0.23 -14.80 -1.43
C SER A 51 -1.50 -14.49 -0.62
N SER A 52 -2.11 -13.31 -0.84
CA SER A 52 -3.23 -12.78 -0.04
C SER A 52 -4.14 -11.94 -0.94
N ASP A 53 -5.45 -12.10 -0.85
CA ASP A 53 -6.41 -11.32 -1.66
C ASP A 53 -6.44 -9.82 -1.29
N SER A 54 -6.14 -9.50 -0.03
CA SER A 54 -6.06 -8.13 0.53
C SER A 54 -4.73 -7.87 1.22
N ILE A 55 -4.42 -6.58 1.38
CA ILE A 55 -3.39 -6.08 2.28
C ILE A 55 -3.97 -5.04 3.26
N SER A 56 -3.65 -5.17 4.54
CA SER A 56 -4.06 -4.21 5.56
C SER A 56 -3.08 -3.02 5.63
N PHE A 57 -3.50 -1.89 6.19
CA PHE A 57 -2.63 -0.72 6.36
C PHE A 57 -1.33 -1.05 7.12
N GLU A 58 -1.40 -1.89 8.15
CA GLU A 58 -0.23 -2.30 8.93
C GLU A 58 0.79 -3.08 8.09
N GLU A 59 0.30 -3.96 7.20
CA GLU A 59 1.16 -4.74 6.31
C GLU A 59 1.79 -3.84 5.24
N LEU A 60 1.01 -2.93 4.65
CA LEU A 60 1.54 -1.92 3.73
C LEU A 60 2.62 -1.08 4.43
N LYS A 61 2.35 -0.61 5.65
CA LYS A 61 3.29 0.16 6.46
C LYS A 61 4.59 -0.60 6.70
N GLN A 62 4.51 -1.87 7.08
CA GLN A 62 5.70 -2.71 7.26
C GLN A 62 6.52 -2.82 5.98
N LEU A 63 5.88 -3.04 4.82
CA LEU A 63 6.57 -3.13 3.53
C LEU A 63 7.28 -1.82 3.15
N VAL A 64 6.62 -0.68 3.35
CA VAL A 64 7.20 0.65 3.07
C VAL A 64 8.34 0.99 4.03
N GLN A 65 8.21 0.58 5.30
CA GLN A 65 9.26 0.73 6.31
C GLN A 65 10.46 -0.17 6.02
N GLU A 66 10.24 -1.43 5.66
CA GLU A 66 11.29 -2.36 5.21
C GLU A 66 12.01 -1.84 3.95
N ALA A 67 11.27 -1.19 3.05
CA ALA A 67 11.84 -0.58 1.85
C ALA A 67 12.67 0.68 2.14
N GLY A 68 12.66 1.18 3.39
CA GLY A 68 13.42 2.35 3.82
C GLY A 68 12.80 3.69 3.40
N TYR A 69 11.54 3.68 2.96
CA TYR A 69 10.80 4.89 2.59
C TYR A 69 10.00 5.47 3.75
N LEU A 70 9.72 4.70 4.80
CA LEU A 70 9.11 5.19 6.05
C LEU A 70 10.21 5.53 7.07
N GLY A 71 10.21 6.75 7.60
CA GLY A 71 11.22 7.25 8.54
C GLY A 71 10.63 7.88 9.78
#